data_AF-A0A4Z0ZAD4-F1
#
_entry.id   AF-A0A4Z0ZAD4-F1
#
_cell.length_a   1.000
_cell.length_b   1.000
_cell.length_c   1.000
_cell.angle_alpha   90.00
_cell.angle_beta   90.00
_cell.angle_gamma   90.00
#
_symmetry.space_group_name_H-M   'P 1'
#
loop_
_entity.id
_entity.type
_entity.pdbx_description
1 polymer ?
#
loop_
_entity_poly.entity_id
_entity_poly.type
_entity_poly.pdbx_seq_one_letter_code
_entity_poly.pdbx_strand_id
1 'polypeptide(L)'
;MNRRILKRFAFKFNPIGKSRRLQMAWDELQLYKSLPPYPYIVPFDRVVLDDSESRVIGFTTKYVTGGTLDNPKRPFRFEYLQQLTRLIDFLNLDLGVMHQDIAPRNVLVDPQTQRLLLFDFDWAANGEKGLREGRDDVSGLMFTLYELITGDTQFTLIPHWDRNIDMVQDISEWICKRELDSDVLTFRSFLNEWVATRRVRNGMERYLNAPSRLT
;
A
#
# COMPACT_ATOMS: atom_id res chain seq x y z
N MET A 1 -4.90 4.39 40.36
CA MET A 1 -4.78 5.42 39.29
C MET A 1 -5.07 4.77 37.95
N ASN A 2 -6.24 5.03 37.37
CA ASN A 2 -6.53 4.60 35.99
C ASN A 2 -5.74 5.48 35.03
N ARG A 3 -4.67 4.95 34.43
CA ARG A 3 -3.99 5.59 33.29
C ARG A 3 -5.00 5.67 32.15
N ARG A 4 -5.53 6.87 31.89
CA ARG A 4 -6.33 7.16 30.70
C ARG A 4 -5.40 6.93 29.50
N ILE A 5 -5.59 5.83 28.78
CA ILE A 5 -4.85 5.56 27.56
C ILE A 5 -5.24 6.65 26.57
N LEU A 6 -4.30 7.56 26.26
CA LEU A 6 -4.47 8.56 25.22
C LEU A 6 -4.58 7.83 23.87
N LYS A 7 -5.80 7.71 23.35
CA LYS A 7 -6.04 7.23 21.99
C LYS A 7 -5.59 8.34 21.03
N ARG A 8 -4.56 8.05 20.22
CA ARG A 8 -4.03 8.97 19.20
C ARG A 8 -4.59 8.60 17.83
N PHE A 9 -4.85 9.61 17.01
CA PHE A 9 -5.36 9.47 15.65
C PHE A 9 -4.47 10.24 14.68
N ALA A 10 -4.34 9.74 13.45
CA ALA A 10 -3.79 10.50 12.35
C ALA A 10 -4.95 11.18 11.62
N PHE A 11 -4.89 12.49 11.49
CA PHE A 11 -5.88 13.25 10.72
C PHE A 11 -5.32 13.53 9.33
N LYS A 12 -5.99 13.01 8.29
CA LYS A 12 -5.68 13.34 6.90
C LYS A 12 -6.57 14.50 6.47
N PHE A 13 -5.93 15.66 6.30
CA PHE A 13 -6.57 16.91 5.88
C PHE A 13 -6.42 17.12 4.38
N ASN A 14 -7.50 17.52 3.72
CA ASN A 14 -7.50 17.75 2.29
C ASN A 14 -7.38 19.25 1.98
N PRO A 15 -6.31 19.71 1.32
CA PRO A 15 -6.15 21.12 1.02
C PRO A 15 -7.23 21.59 0.05
N ILE A 16 -8.05 22.53 0.55
CA ILE A 16 -9.07 23.23 -0.20
C ILE A 16 -8.37 24.05 -1.31
N GLY A 17 -8.67 23.77 -2.59
CA GLY A 17 -8.20 24.62 -3.70
C GLY A 17 -7.78 23.93 -4.99
N LYS A 18 -7.63 22.60 -5.02
CA LYS A 18 -7.37 21.85 -6.27
C LYS A 18 -8.43 20.78 -6.48
N SER A 19 -9.29 20.96 -7.48
CA SER A 19 -10.42 20.05 -7.78
C SER A 19 -10.00 18.58 -7.85
N ARG A 20 -8.89 18.27 -8.53
CA ARG A 20 -8.36 16.91 -8.62
C ARG A 20 -7.97 16.32 -7.26
N ARG A 21 -7.35 17.10 -6.36
CA ARG A 21 -6.93 16.62 -5.03
C ARG A 21 -8.13 16.39 -4.13
N LEU A 22 -9.15 17.25 -4.23
CA LEU A 22 -10.43 17.06 -3.54
C LEU A 22 -11.13 15.79 -4.00
N GLN A 23 -11.16 15.54 -5.32
CA GLN A 23 -11.74 14.32 -5.88
C GLN A 23 -11.00 13.06 -5.40
N MET A 24 -9.65 13.06 -5.48
CA MET A 24 -8.83 11.94 -5.01
C MET A 24 -9.10 11.61 -3.54
N ALA A 25 -9.14 12.63 -2.69
CA ALA A 25 -9.36 12.40 -1.27
C ALA A 25 -10.81 12.02 -0.93
N TRP A 26 -11.78 12.46 -1.74
CA TRP A 26 -13.16 12.00 -1.64
C TRP A 26 -13.28 10.53 -2.04
N ASP A 27 -12.67 10.13 -3.16
CA ASP A 27 -12.64 8.74 -3.62
C ASP A 27 -11.91 7.85 -2.61
N GLU A 28 -10.79 8.31 -2.05
CA GLU A 28 -10.09 7.61 -0.96
C GLU A 28 -10.99 7.43 0.25
N LEU A 29 -11.62 8.49 0.76
CA LEU A 29 -12.49 8.42 1.92
C LEU A 29 -13.62 7.41 1.72
N GLN A 30 -14.28 7.43 0.55
CA GLN A 30 -15.35 6.49 0.23
C GLN A 30 -14.84 5.06 0.16
N LEU A 31 -13.71 4.83 -0.52
CA LEU A 31 -13.10 3.50 -0.58
C LEU A 31 -12.73 2.99 0.81
N TYR A 32 -12.02 3.80 1.59
CA TYR A 32 -11.50 3.40 2.90
C TYR A 32 -12.61 3.03 3.88
N LYS A 33 -13.73 3.77 3.83
CA LYS A 33 -14.92 3.49 4.62
C LYS A 33 -15.61 2.19 4.19
N SER A 34 -15.55 1.85 2.90
CA SER A 34 -16.18 0.64 2.33
C SER A 34 -15.31 -0.61 2.44
N LEU A 35 -14.02 -0.48 2.70
CA LEU A 35 -13.13 -1.62 2.88
C LEU A 35 -13.56 -2.46 4.11
N PRO A 36 -13.71 -3.79 3.96
CA PRO A 36 -13.94 -4.65 5.12
C PRO A 36 -12.73 -4.60 6.06
N PRO A 37 -12.92 -4.81 7.38
CA PRO A 37 -11.81 -4.88 8.32
C PRO A 37 -10.81 -5.96 7.89
N TYR A 38 -9.55 -5.57 7.72
CA TYR A 38 -8.47 -6.48 7.33
C TYR A 38 -7.22 -6.23 8.18
N PRO A 39 -6.52 -7.28 8.66
CA PRO A 39 -5.46 -7.13 9.67
C PRO A 39 -4.22 -6.34 9.20
N TYR A 40 -4.05 -6.17 7.89
CA TYR A 40 -2.90 -5.48 7.28
C TYR A 40 -3.26 -4.12 6.65
N ILE A 41 -4.44 -3.58 6.94
CA ILE A 41 -4.86 -2.24 6.52
C ILE A 41 -4.94 -1.34 7.75
N VAL A 42 -4.48 -0.10 7.66
CA VAL A 42 -4.66 0.85 8.77
C VAL A 42 -6.16 1.10 8.99
N PRO A 43 -6.69 0.90 10.21
CA PRO A 43 -8.11 1.10 10.45
C PRO A 43 -8.55 2.55 10.24
N PHE A 44 -9.58 2.73 9.41
CA PHE A 44 -10.39 3.95 9.38
C PHE A 44 -11.06 4.17 10.75
N ASP A 45 -11.15 5.43 11.21
CA ASP A 45 -11.86 5.78 12.44
C ASP A 45 -13.10 6.63 12.15
N ARG A 46 -12.93 7.88 11.70
CA ARG A 46 -14.05 8.85 11.57
C ARG A 46 -13.86 9.82 10.41
N VAL A 47 -14.99 10.28 9.87
CA VAL A 47 -15.04 11.49 9.03
C VAL A 47 -15.01 12.73 9.93
N VAL A 48 -14.27 13.76 9.53
CA VAL A 48 -14.18 15.04 10.24
C VAL A 48 -14.96 16.10 9.46
N LEU A 49 -15.83 16.81 10.16
CA LEU A 49 -16.65 17.89 9.63
C LEU A 49 -16.13 19.24 10.13
N ASP A 50 -16.30 20.26 9.29
CA ASP A 50 -16.20 21.67 9.69
C ASP A 50 -17.51 22.10 10.35
N ASP A 51 -17.42 22.57 11.59
CA ASP A 51 -18.57 23.02 12.38
C ASP A 51 -19.27 24.24 11.78
N SER A 52 -18.55 25.07 11.00
CA SER A 52 -19.09 26.32 10.46
C SER A 52 -19.91 26.14 9.18
N GLU A 53 -19.48 25.26 8.28
CA GLU A 53 -20.09 25.06 6.97
C GLU A 53 -20.69 23.65 6.78
N SER A 54 -20.62 22.77 7.79
CA SER A 54 -21.10 21.38 7.72
C SER A 54 -20.50 20.58 6.55
N ARG A 55 -19.25 20.90 6.19
CA ARG A 55 -18.53 20.25 5.08
C ARG A 55 -17.58 19.18 5.61
N VAL A 56 -17.34 18.14 4.81
CA VAL A 56 -16.28 17.17 5.09
C VAL A 56 -14.91 17.81 4.83
N ILE A 57 -14.05 17.86 5.85
CA ILE A 57 -12.68 18.42 5.74
C ILE A 57 -11.60 17.34 5.71
N GLY A 58 -11.96 16.10 6.03
CA GLY A 58 -11.04 14.98 6.00
C GLY A 58 -11.56 13.79 6.80
N PHE A 59 -10.64 12.90 7.15
CA PHE A 59 -10.93 11.74 7.97
C PHE A 59 -9.75 11.38 8.86
N THR A 60 -10.02 10.52 9.83
CA THR A 60 -9.04 10.04 10.80
C THR A 60 -8.82 8.54 10.68
N THR A 61 -7.60 8.11 10.95
CA THR A 61 -7.22 6.70 11.04
C THR A 61 -6.51 6.44 12.37
N LYS A 62 -6.31 5.15 12.70
CA LYS A 62 -5.45 4.76 13.83
C LYS A 62 -4.06 5.37 13.66
N TYR A 63 -3.57 6.11 14.65
CA TYR A 63 -2.17 6.54 14.66
C TYR A 63 -1.25 5.36 15.00
N VAL A 64 -0.33 5.04 14.09
CA VAL A 64 0.65 3.96 14.26
C VAL A 64 2.02 4.55 14.58
N THR A 65 2.50 4.36 15.81
CA THR A 65 3.76 4.96 16.30
C THR A 65 5.02 4.36 15.68
N GLY A 66 4.93 3.21 15.01
CA GLY A 66 6.07 2.59 14.35
C GLY A 66 6.55 3.38 13.12
N GLY A 67 5.72 4.23 12.53
CA GLY A 67 6.10 4.91 11.29
C GLY A 67 6.32 3.94 10.13
N THR A 68 6.85 4.46 9.03
CA THR A 68 6.88 3.79 7.73
C THR A 68 8.14 2.97 7.52
N LEU A 69 8.14 2.10 6.50
CA LEU A 69 9.31 1.39 6.03
C LEU A 69 10.27 2.26 5.21
N ASP A 70 9.86 3.48 4.85
CA ASP A 70 10.74 4.50 4.24
C ASP A 70 11.93 4.86 5.15
N ASN A 71 11.80 4.67 6.47
CA ASN A 71 12.94 4.78 7.37
C ASN A 71 13.90 3.59 7.15
N PRO A 72 15.12 3.82 6.60
CA PRO A 72 16.04 2.74 6.27
C PRO A 72 16.61 2.03 7.51
N LYS A 73 16.55 2.66 8.68
CA LYS A 73 17.03 2.07 9.94
C LYS A 73 16.11 1.00 10.51
N ARG A 74 14.90 0.85 9.96
CA ARG A 74 13.94 -0.15 10.43
C ARG A 74 14.23 -1.48 9.74
N PRO A 75 14.36 -2.60 10.46
CA PRO A 75 14.53 -3.91 9.81
C PRO A 75 13.33 -4.26 8.93
N PHE A 76 13.56 -5.00 7.85
CA PHE A 76 12.50 -5.54 7.00
C PHE A 76 12.47 -7.07 7.11
N ARG A 77 11.33 -7.60 7.52
CA ARG A 77 11.14 -9.02 7.81
C ARG A 77 10.51 -9.76 6.64
N PHE A 78 10.88 -11.01 6.44
CA PHE A 78 10.31 -11.86 5.39
C PHE A 78 8.80 -12.03 5.58
N GLU A 79 8.35 -12.11 6.83
CA GLU A 79 6.92 -12.14 7.15
C GLU A 79 6.18 -10.90 6.63
N TYR A 80 6.82 -9.72 6.60
CA TYR A 80 6.18 -8.50 6.10
C TYR A 80 5.92 -8.59 4.59
N LEU A 81 6.84 -9.18 3.83
CA LEU A 81 6.60 -9.46 2.41
C LEU A 81 5.41 -10.42 2.23
N GLN A 82 5.31 -11.47 3.05
CA GLN A 82 4.19 -12.41 3.01
C GLN A 82 2.85 -11.78 3.44
N GLN A 83 2.86 -10.83 4.37
CA GLN A 83 1.67 -10.08 4.77
C GLN A 83 1.22 -9.14 3.65
N LEU A 84 2.17 -8.45 3.01
CA LEU A 84 1.89 -7.52 1.92
C LEU A 84 1.37 -8.22 0.66
N THR A 85 1.95 -9.37 0.26
CA THR A 85 1.42 -10.15 -0.88
C THR A 85 0.01 -10.67 -0.62
N ARG A 86 -0.27 -11.18 0.60
CA ARG A 86 -1.63 -11.60 1.00
C ARG A 86 -2.64 -10.45 0.95
N LEU A 87 -2.23 -9.27 1.39
CA LEU A 87 -3.08 -8.09 1.33
C LEU A 87 -3.34 -7.67 -0.13
N ILE A 88 -2.31 -7.64 -0.96
CA ILE A 88 -2.45 -7.28 -2.38
C ILE A 88 -3.36 -8.28 -3.09
N ASP A 89 -3.23 -9.58 -2.80
CA ASP A 89 -4.13 -10.59 -3.34
C ASP A 89 -5.58 -10.38 -2.90
N PHE A 90 -5.80 -10.10 -1.62
CA PHE A 90 -7.13 -9.80 -1.09
C PHE A 90 -7.75 -8.57 -1.79
N LEU A 91 -7.00 -7.47 -1.88
CA LEU A 91 -7.46 -6.26 -2.54
C LEU A 91 -7.74 -6.50 -4.03
N ASN A 92 -6.78 -7.05 -4.77
CA ASN A 92 -6.86 -7.19 -6.22
C ASN A 92 -7.83 -8.29 -6.65
N LEU A 93 -7.73 -9.47 -6.03
CA LEU A 93 -8.39 -10.68 -6.52
C LEU A 93 -9.77 -10.89 -5.89
N ASP A 94 -9.99 -10.42 -4.66
CA ASP A 94 -11.26 -10.60 -3.97
C ASP A 94 -12.14 -9.35 -4.08
N LEU A 95 -11.55 -8.17 -3.85
CA LEU A 95 -12.29 -6.89 -3.83
C LEU A 95 -12.23 -6.11 -5.14
N GLY A 96 -11.38 -6.47 -6.10
CA GLY A 96 -11.20 -5.70 -7.33
C GLY A 96 -10.70 -4.28 -7.07
N VAL A 97 -9.90 -4.10 -6.03
CA VAL A 97 -9.27 -2.82 -5.64
C VAL A 97 -7.77 -2.93 -5.85
N MET A 98 -7.17 -2.00 -6.60
CA MET A 98 -5.72 -1.85 -6.69
C MET A 98 -5.30 -0.62 -5.92
N HIS A 99 -4.25 -0.69 -5.11
CA HIS A 99 -3.72 0.46 -4.38
C HIS A 99 -3.03 1.48 -5.31
N GLN A 100 -2.32 1.00 -6.34
CA GLN A 100 -1.60 1.80 -7.34
C GLN A 100 -0.47 2.70 -6.82
N ASP A 101 -0.05 2.50 -5.57
CA ASP A 101 1.07 3.20 -4.95
C ASP A 101 1.69 2.38 -3.81
N ILE A 102 1.87 1.08 -4.03
CA ILE A 102 2.68 0.24 -3.12
C ILE A 102 4.10 0.80 -3.14
N ALA A 103 4.56 1.30 -1.98
CA ALA A 103 5.86 1.93 -1.79
C ALA A 103 6.25 1.92 -0.30
N PRO A 104 7.55 2.01 0.06
CA PRO A 104 8.00 1.98 1.46
C PRO A 104 7.33 3.04 2.36
N ARG A 105 7.05 4.22 1.81
CA ARG A 105 6.36 5.33 2.50
C ARG A 105 4.89 5.05 2.84
N ASN A 106 4.24 4.12 2.15
CA ASN A 106 2.83 3.76 2.34
C ASN A 106 2.66 2.50 3.19
N VAL A 107 3.75 1.97 3.73
CA VAL A 107 3.76 0.74 4.53
C VAL A 107 4.29 1.03 5.93
N LEU A 108 3.46 0.79 6.93
CA LEU A 108 3.77 0.97 8.35
C LEU A 108 4.05 -0.37 9.02
N VAL A 109 4.75 -0.33 10.16
CA VAL A 109 4.84 -1.49 11.07
C VAL A 109 4.21 -1.11 12.40
N ASP A 110 3.17 -1.82 12.83
CA ASP A 110 2.59 -1.61 14.15
C ASP A 110 3.51 -2.23 15.22
N PRO A 111 4.11 -1.42 16.11
CA PRO A 111 5.06 -1.94 17.09
C PRO A 111 4.42 -2.86 18.12
N GLN A 112 3.09 -2.79 18.33
CA GLN A 112 2.39 -3.62 19.31
C GLN A 112 2.14 -5.02 18.77
N THR A 113 1.72 -5.12 17.51
CA THR A 113 1.35 -6.40 16.89
C THR A 113 2.48 -6.98 16.04
N GLN A 114 3.52 -6.19 15.76
CA GLN A 114 4.59 -6.50 14.81
C GLN A 114 4.05 -6.86 13.42
N ARG A 115 2.92 -6.25 13.02
CA ARG A 115 2.30 -6.46 11.70
C ARG A 115 2.55 -5.28 10.79
N LEU A 116 2.66 -5.59 9.51
CA LEU A 116 2.62 -4.61 8.43
C LEU A 116 1.20 -4.04 8.30
N LEU A 117 1.11 -2.74 8.06
CA LEU A 117 -0.13 -2.04 7.75
C LEU A 117 0.05 -1.16 6.50
N LEU A 118 -0.78 -1.35 5.49
CA LEU A 118 -0.87 -0.50 4.31
C LEU A 118 -1.85 0.66 4.56
N PHE A 119 -1.52 1.84 4.04
CA PHE A 119 -2.37 3.03 4.06
C PHE A 119 -2.11 3.90 2.82
N ASP A 120 -2.88 4.99 2.70
CA ASP A 120 -2.77 6.00 1.64
C ASP A 120 -3.34 5.54 0.28
N PHE A 121 -4.66 5.35 0.24
CA PHE A 121 -5.39 4.84 -0.92
C PHE A 121 -5.78 5.96 -1.92
N ASP A 122 -5.10 7.11 -1.90
CA ASP A 122 -5.38 8.27 -2.76
C ASP A 122 -5.31 7.97 -4.27
N TRP A 123 -4.55 6.94 -4.64
CA TRP A 123 -4.40 6.49 -6.01
C TRP A 123 -5.21 5.24 -6.33
N ALA A 124 -5.95 4.70 -5.37
CA ALA A 124 -6.56 3.39 -5.54
C ALA A 124 -7.57 3.37 -6.69
N ALA A 125 -7.61 2.24 -7.40
CA ALA A 125 -8.65 1.93 -8.35
C ALA A 125 -9.67 0.96 -7.74
N ASN A 126 -10.89 1.01 -8.25
CA ASN A 126 -11.92 0.02 -8.01
C ASN A 126 -12.51 -0.40 -9.36
N GLY A 127 -12.21 -1.62 -9.79
CA GLY A 127 -12.44 -2.07 -11.16
C GLY A 127 -11.75 -1.14 -12.16
N GLU A 128 -12.49 -0.66 -13.15
CA GLU A 128 -11.99 0.30 -14.14
C GLU A 128 -11.89 1.74 -13.59
N LYS A 129 -12.65 2.06 -12.54
CA LYS A 129 -12.66 3.42 -11.98
C LYS A 129 -11.32 3.72 -11.33
N GLY A 130 -10.65 4.75 -11.83
CA GLY A 130 -9.38 5.23 -11.29
C GLY A 130 -8.16 4.40 -11.70
N LEU A 131 -8.35 3.32 -12.48
CA LEU A 131 -7.29 2.47 -12.98
C LEU A 131 -6.34 3.25 -13.90
N ARG A 132 -5.04 3.12 -13.68
CA ARG A 132 -4.00 3.80 -14.45
C ARG A 132 -3.03 2.78 -15.04
N GLU A 133 -2.61 3.05 -16.26
CA GLU A 133 -1.60 2.26 -16.94
C GLU A 133 -0.27 2.27 -16.17
N GLY A 134 0.39 1.10 -16.10
CA GLY A 134 1.69 0.92 -15.46
C GLY A 134 1.69 1.01 -13.93
N ARG A 135 0.51 0.98 -13.29
CA ARG A 135 0.38 1.12 -11.83
C ARG A 135 -0.22 -0.10 -11.14
N ASP A 136 -0.10 -1.29 -11.72
CA ASP A 136 -0.55 -2.49 -11.04
C ASP A 136 0.29 -2.77 -9.77
N ASP A 137 -0.35 -3.32 -8.74
CA ASP A 137 0.30 -3.54 -7.44
C ASP A 137 1.37 -4.65 -7.48
N VAL A 138 1.33 -5.53 -8.50
CA VAL A 138 2.34 -6.60 -8.66
C VAL A 138 3.68 -5.96 -9.05
N SER A 139 3.66 -5.09 -10.06
CA SER A 139 4.81 -4.28 -10.45
C SER A 139 5.23 -3.35 -9.32
N GLY A 140 4.28 -2.67 -8.67
CA GLY A 140 4.55 -1.80 -7.53
C GLY A 140 5.30 -2.50 -6.40
N LEU A 141 4.92 -3.74 -6.06
CA LEU A 141 5.61 -4.53 -5.06
C LEU A 141 7.03 -4.92 -5.47
N MET A 142 7.28 -5.22 -6.75
CA MET A 142 8.63 -5.53 -7.23
C MET A 142 9.61 -4.37 -7.01
N PHE A 143 9.23 -3.16 -7.45
CA PHE A 143 10.04 -1.97 -7.22
C PHE A 143 10.16 -1.65 -5.72
N THR A 144 9.08 -1.83 -4.95
CA THR A 144 9.11 -1.61 -3.49
C THR A 144 10.09 -2.54 -2.80
N LEU A 145 10.07 -3.84 -3.11
CA LEU A 145 10.97 -4.80 -2.46
C LEU A 145 12.43 -4.50 -2.82
N TYR A 146 12.71 -4.15 -4.07
CA TYR A 146 14.03 -3.71 -4.49
C TYR A 146 14.50 -2.50 -3.68
N GLU A 147 13.68 -1.43 -3.62
CA GLU A 147 13.99 -0.22 -2.86
C GLU A 147 14.21 -0.52 -1.36
N LEU A 148 13.37 -1.38 -0.76
CA LEU A 148 13.52 -1.77 0.64
C LEU A 148 14.84 -2.48 0.91
N ILE A 149 15.28 -3.38 0.02
CA ILE A 149 16.48 -4.20 0.24
C ILE A 149 17.75 -3.41 -0.10
N THR A 150 17.76 -2.68 -1.22
CA THR A 150 18.97 -2.05 -1.76
C THR A 150 19.14 -0.59 -1.37
N GLY A 151 18.06 0.04 -0.89
CA GLY A 151 17.99 1.49 -0.67
C GLY A 151 18.12 2.30 -1.97
N ASP A 152 18.00 1.66 -3.14
CA ASP A 152 18.13 2.31 -4.44
C ASP A 152 16.75 2.77 -4.95
N THR A 153 16.62 4.08 -5.09
CA THR A 153 15.39 4.76 -5.52
C THR A 153 15.44 5.20 -6.99
N GLN A 154 16.43 4.77 -7.80
CA GLN A 154 16.59 5.25 -9.18
C GLN A 154 15.32 5.07 -10.04
N PHE A 155 14.60 3.97 -9.84
CA PHE A 155 13.39 3.65 -10.59
C PHE A 155 12.20 4.53 -10.21
N THR A 156 12.25 5.23 -9.07
CA THR A 156 11.18 6.17 -8.67
C THR A 156 11.06 7.35 -9.63
N LEU A 157 12.15 7.69 -10.32
CA LEU A 157 12.22 8.77 -11.31
C LEU A 157 11.69 8.38 -12.69
N ILE A 158 11.56 7.07 -12.95
CA ILE A 158 11.02 6.56 -14.21
C ILE A 158 9.50 6.67 -14.15
N PRO A 159 8.82 7.23 -15.16
CA PRO A 159 7.37 7.24 -15.21
C PRO A 159 6.77 5.83 -15.15
N HIS A 160 5.62 5.67 -14.51
CA HIS A 160 5.03 4.34 -14.26
C HIS A 160 4.72 3.54 -15.53
N TRP A 161 4.31 4.21 -16.60
CA TRP A 161 4.04 3.59 -17.90
C TRP A 161 5.31 3.14 -18.64
N ASP A 162 6.47 3.65 -18.24
CA ASP A 162 7.78 3.26 -18.81
C ASP A 162 8.48 2.18 -17.95
N ARG A 163 7.93 1.81 -16.79
CA ARG A 163 8.51 0.80 -15.91
C ARG A 163 8.15 -0.60 -16.38
N ASN A 164 9.14 -1.47 -16.41
CA ASN A 164 8.95 -2.91 -16.54
C ASN A 164 9.64 -3.61 -15.36
N ILE A 165 9.00 -4.61 -14.77
CA ILE A 165 9.58 -5.39 -13.67
C ILE A 165 10.89 -6.10 -14.07
N ASP A 166 11.09 -6.36 -15.37
CA ASP A 166 12.33 -6.96 -15.88
C ASP A 166 13.55 -6.07 -15.55
N MET A 167 13.37 -4.74 -15.46
CA MET A 167 14.41 -3.79 -15.01
C MET A 167 14.99 -4.12 -13.63
N VAL A 168 14.20 -4.78 -12.78
CA VAL A 168 14.58 -5.17 -11.42
C VAL A 168 14.89 -6.66 -11.35
N GLN A 169 14.15 -7.50 -12.07
CA GLN A 169 14.35 -8.95 -12.08
C GLN A 169 15.67 -9.35 -12.73
N ASP A 170 16.09 -8.66 -13.78
CA ASP A 170 17.33 -8.96 -14.53
C ASP A 170 18.61 -8.54 -13.81
N ILE A 171 18.49 -7.77 -12.72
CA ILE A 171 19.62 -7.42 -11.87
C ILE A 171 20.10 -8.69 -11.16
N SER A 172 21.30 -9.16 -11.51
CA SER A 172 21.87 -10.41 -10.98
C SER A 172 21.97 -10.40 -9.45
N GLU A 173 22.50 -9.32 -8.87
CA GLU A 173 22.75 -9.19 -7.43
C GLU A 173 22.07 -7.94 -6.85
N TRP A 174 21.31 -8.12 -5.78
CA TRP A 174 20.73 -7.03 -5.01
C TRP A 174 21.60 -6.77 -3.79
N ILE A 175 22.42 -5.72 -3.85
CA ILE A 175 23.28 -5.33 -2.73
C ILE A 175 22.41 -4.92 -1.54
N CYS A 176 22.41 -5.74 -0.48
CA CYS A 176 21.62 -5.50 0.71
C CYS A 176 22.15 -4.30 1.50
N LYS A 177 21.32 -3.27 1.72
CA LYS A 177 21.64 -2.08 2.53
C LYS A 177 20.70 -1.89 3.73
N ARG A 178 19.95 -2.94 4.07
CA ARG A 178 18.96 -2.93 5.15
C ARG A 178 19.09 -4.19 6.00
N GLU A 179 18.81 -4.07 7.30
CA GLU A 179 18.73 -5.24 8.17
C GLU A 179 17.54 -6.12 7.74
N LEU A 180 17.83 -7.40 7.45
CA LEU A 180 16.87 -8.44 7.10
C LEU A 180 16.95 -9.59 8.10
N ASP A 181 15.83 -10.30 8.29
CA ASP A 181 15.76 -11.53 9.10
C ASP A 181 15.98 -12.82 8.29
N SER A 182 16.23 -12.69 6.98
CA SER A 182 16.49 -13.78 6.04
C SER A 182 17.33 -13.28 4.87
N ASP A 183 17.95 -14.20 4.13
CA ASP A 183 18.74 -13.88 2.93
C ASP A 183 17.90 -13.21 1.83
N VAL A 184 18.52 -12.29 1.09
CA VAL A 184 17.91 -11.60 -0.06
C VAL A 184 17.32 -12.59 -1.08
N LEU A 185 17.97 -13.75 -1.28
CA LEU A 185 17.48 -14.80 -2.16
C LEU A 185 16.13 -15.36 -1.73
N THR A 186 15.86 -15.47 -0.43
CA THR A 186 14.55 -15.93 0.08
C THR A 186 13.44 -14.95 -0.30
N PHE A 187 13.68 -13.64 -0.11
CA PHE A 187 12.74 -12.59 -0.50
C PHE A 187 12.49 -12.60 -2.02
N ARG A 188 13.58 -12.64 -2.82
CA ARG A 188 13.50 -12.64 -4.29
C ARG A 188 12.78 -13.86 -4.84
N SER A 189 13.12 -15.06 -4.37
CA SER A 189 12.49 -16.31 -4.81
C SER A 189 11.00 -16.32 -4.51
N PHE A 190 10.60 -15.96 -3.28
CA PHE A 190 9.20 -15.86 -2.91
C PHE A 190 8.44 -14.87 -3.78
N LEU A 191 8.99 -13.66 -3.98
CA LEU A 191 8.32 -12.65 -4.80
C LEU A 191 8.21 -13.10 -6.26
N ASN A 192 9.26 -13.71 -6.84
CA ASN A 192 9.24 -14.18 -8.21
C ASN A 192 8.19 -15.27 -8.43
N GLU A 193 8.04 -16.21 -7.50
CA GLU A 193 6.98 -17.23 -7.54
C GLU A 193 5.58 -16.59 -7.47
N TRP A 194 5.41 -15.64 -6.54
CA TRP A 194 4.15 -14.90 -6.42
C TRP A 194 3.83 -14.10 -7.69
N VAL A 195 4.79 -13.41 -8.31
CA VAL A 195 4.61 -12.69 -9.58
C VAL A 195 4.25 -13.66 -10.72
N ALA A 196 4.97 -14.79 -10.84
CA ALA A 196 4.75 -15.76 -11.92
C ALA A 196 3.31 -16.30 -11.91
N THR A 197 2.78 -16.61 -10.74
CA THR A 197 1.40 -17.10 -10.60
C THR A 197 0.33 -16.07 -10.99
N ARG A 198 0.63 -14.77 -10.93
CA ARG A 198 -0.30 -13.70 -11.37
C ARG A 198 -0.17 -13.38 -12.86
N ARG A 199 1.04 -13.52 -13.43
CA ARG A 199 1.25 -13.44 -14.88
C ARG A 199 0.54 -14.58 -15.63
N VAL A 200 0.61 -15.83 -15.13
CA VAL A 200 0.00 -17.00 -15.77
C VAL A 200 -1.52 -16.99 -15.72
N ARG A 201 -2.14 -16.47 -14.66
CA ARG A 201 -3.59 -16.56 -14.41
C ARG A 201 -4.40 -15.38 -14.96
N ASN A 202 -3.87 -14.64 -15.93
CA ASN A 202 -4.46 -13.41 -16.48
C ASN A 202 -4.92 -12.45 -15.36
N GLY A 203 -3.98 -12.01 -14.50
CA GLY A 203 -4.28 -11.27 -13.27
C GLY A 203 -5.22 -10.07 -13.44
N MET A 204 -5.16 -9.40 -14.59
CA MET A 204 -6.04 -8.26 -14.91
C MET A 204 -7.50 -8.68 -15.13
N GLU A 205 -7.74 -9.78 -15.85
CA GLU A 205 -9.10 -10.32 -16.02
C GLU A 205 -9.69 -10.74 -14.68
N ARG A 206 -8.89 -11.37 -13.80
CA ARG A 206 -9.34 -11.75 -12.46
C ARG A 206 -9.67 -10.52 -11.61
N TYR A 207 -8.84 -9.49 -11.65
CA TYR A 207 -9.12 -8.21 -10.98
C TYR A 207 -10.42 -7.58 -11.47
N LEU A 208 -10.61 -7.49 -12.78
CA LEU A 208 -11.83 -6.98 -13.41
C LEU A 208 -13.04 -7.89 -13.26
N ASN A 209 -12.88 -9.08 -12.66
CA ASN A 209 -13.93 -10.05 -12.37
C ASN A 209 -13.96 -10.45 -10.89
N ALA A 210 -13.38 -9.64 -10.01
CA ALA A 210 -13.27 -9.95 -8.59
C ALA A 210 -14.67 -10.17 -7.96
N PRO A 211 -14.84 -11.23 -7.14
CA PRO A 211 -16.14 -11.76 -6.72
C PRO A 211 -16.84 -10.89 -5.67
N SER A 212 -16.12 -10.04 -4.95
CA SER A 212 -16.64 -9.24 -3.84
C SER A 212 -16.33 -7.76 -4.03
N ARG A 213 -16.49 -7.27 -5.28
CA ARG A 213 -16.25 -5.86 -5.60
C ARG A 213 -17.07 -4.92 -4.75
N LEU A 214 -16.42 -3.85 -4.32
CA LEU A 214 -17.07 -2.76 -3.60
C LEU A 214 -17.92 -1.95 -4.61
N THR A 215 -19.21 -1.80 -4.34
CA THR A 215 -20.14 -0.98 -5.14
C THR A 215 -20.24 0.44 -4.60
#